data_AF-A0A1Y2D7Y8-F1
#
_entry.id   AF-A0A1Y2D7Y8-F1
#
_cell.length_a   1.000
_cell.length_b   1.000
_cell.length_c   1.000
_cell.angle_alpha   90.00
_cell.angle_beta   90.00
_cell.angle_gamma   90.00
#
_symmetry.space_group_name_H-M   'P 1'
#
loop_
_entity.id
_entity.type
_entity.pdbx_description
1 polymer ?
#
loop_
_entity_poly.entity_id
_entity_poly.type
_entity_poly.pdbx_seq_one_letter_code
_entity_poly.pdbx_strand_id
1 'polypeptide(L)'
;MSFHSNSSQYASSNADSDHSSPSTAPSSIHACADSDEEHFEALQRDMGGFVQGLIKRMKKQEETEILLRAWSTRCETLEGEVLRLDKLVKQLEAEKAATAAATASKSSPTSALHARSDSESSSSSTQETFCVWSGKAWIPKVPVNPQDPAIPQIDPSKSMSKQDPPPCNSHYLAGGCSVPRCKFSHLYKLTPTQLEEMRRGALFHLCNSVKQGIPCEDITCCYGHTCPRGSACGRNNCAFNDEQHKSPPTAAARPSPRRR
;
A
#
# COMPACT_ATOMS: atom_id res chain seq x y z
N MET A 1 -8.86 -10.71 26.10
CA MET A 1 -9.65 -11.75 25.41
C MET A 1 -11.06 -11.72 25.97
N SER A 2 -11.99 -11.05 25.29
CA SER A 2 -13.43 -11.12 25.58
C SER A 2 -14.19 -10.84 24.28
N PHE A 3 -14.73 -11.89 23.65
CA PHE A 3 -15.55 -11.77 22.43
C PHE A 3 -17.01 -11.63 22.83
N HIS A 4 -17.62 -10.48 22.53
CA HIS A 4 -19.06 -10.32 22.63
C HIS A 4 -19.72 -10.94 21.40
N SER A 5 -20.51 -11.98 21.63
CA SER A 5 -21.34 -12.64 20.62
C SER A 5 -22.61 -11.81 20.42
N ASN A 6 -22.87 -11.35 19.20
CA ASN A 6 -24.10 -10.64 18.88
C ASN A 6 -25.05 -11.58 18.14
N SER A 7 -26.09 -12.03 18.86
CA SER A 7 -27.13 -12.93 18.36
C SER A 7 -28.04 -12.22 17.36
N SER A 8 -28.22 -12.87 16.20
CA SER A 8 -29.14 -12.48 15.15
C SER A 8 -30.58 -12.84 15.56
N GLN A 9 -31.47 -11.85 15.64
CA GLN A 9 -32.91 -12.05 15.79
C GLN A 9 -33.55 -12.04 14.40
N TYR A 10 -33.92 -13.21 13.89
CA TYR A 10 -34.81 -13.34 12.74
C TYR A 10 -36.25 -13.29 13.23
N ALA A 11 -36.93 -12.18 12.92
CA ALA A 11 -38.36 -12.03 13.13
C ALA A 11 -39.12 -12.93 12.15
N SER A 12 -39.92 -13.83 12.72
CA SER A 12 -40.91 -14.63 12.01
C SER A 12 -42.18 -13.79 11.81
N SER A 13 -42.72 -13.77 10.59
CA SER A 13 -44.06 -13.24 10.33
C SER A 13 -44.88 -14.25 9.52
N ASN A 14 -45.84 -14.84 10.24
CA ASN A 14 -47.14 -15.42 9.89
C ASN A 14 -47.59 -15.18 8.44
N ALA A 15 -47.97 -16.22 7.69
CA ALA A 15 -49.23 -16.97 7.79
C ALA A 15 -50.45 -16.09 7.54
N ASP A 16 -50.93 -16.07 6.29
CA ASP A 16 -52.34 -15.90 6.00
C ASP A 16 -52.74 -16.88 4.89
N SER A 17 -53.75 -17.67 5.26
CA SER A 17 -54.42 -18.67 4.47
C SER A 17 -55.62 -17.99 3.83
N ASP A 18 -55.81 -18.13 2.52
CA ASP A 18 -57.14 -17.97 1.95
C ASP A 18 -57.45 -19.07 0.94
N HIS A 19 -58.43 -19.87 1.33
CA HIS A 19 -59.13 -20.86 0.55
C HIS A 19 -60.05 -20.19 -0.46
N SER A 20 -59.97 -20.60 -1.73
CA SER A 20 -61.13 -20.63 -2.62
C SER A 20 -60.89 -21.61 -3.77
N SER A 21 -61.52 -22.78 -3.66
CA SER A 21 -61.69 -23.74 -4.75
C SER A 21 -62.70 -23.22 -5.78
N PRO A 22 -62.55 -23.62 -7.05
CA PRO A 22 -63.69 -24.21 -7.73
C PRO A 22 -63.36 -25.60 -8.28
N SER A 23 -64.25 -26.52 -7.93
CA SER A 23 -64.30 -27.88 -8.40
C SER A 23 -64.79 -27.89 -9.86
N THR A 24 -63.93 -28.30 -10.78
CA THR A 24 -64.32 -28.70 -12.12
C THR A 24 -63.49 -29.91 -12.50
N ALA A 25 -64.12 -31.08 -12.51
CA ALA A 25 -63.49 -32.33 -12.95
C ALA A 25 -63.58 -32.44 -14.49
N PRO A 26 -62.47 -32.63 -15.20
CA PRO A 26 -62.49 -33.20 -16.54
C PRO A 26 -62.09 -34.68 -16.48
N SER A 27 -62.99 -35.52 -16.96
CA SER A 27 -62.70 -36.91 -17.31
C SER A 27 -61.85 -36.92 -18.58
N SER A 28 -60.53 -37.11 -18.47
CA SER A 28 -59.65 -37.40 -19.61
C SER A 28 -58.42 -38.17 -19.12
N ILE A 29 -58.51 -39.50 -19.16
CA ILE A 29 -57.54 -40.42 -18.55
C ILE A 29 -56.55 -40.95 -19.62
N HIS A 30 -56.05 -40.12 -20.54
CA HIS A 30 -55.25 -40.67 -21.64
C HIS A 30 -54.08 -39.85 -22.20
N ALA A 31 -53.53 -38.87 -21.48
CA ALA A 31 -52.34 -38.15 -21.95
C ALA A 31 -51.49 -37.51 -20.81
N CYS A 32 -51.05 -38.29 -19.81
CA CYS A 32 -50.29 -37.76 -18.66
C CYS A 32 -48.95 -38.44 -18.38
N ALA A 33 -48.47 -39.35 -19.24
CA ALA A 33 -47.21 -40.06 -18.97
C ALA A 33 -45.95 -39.27 -19.33
N ASP A 34 -46.03 -38.27 -20.23
CA ASP A 34 -44.84 -37.54 -20.69
C ASP A 34 -44.45 -36.35 -19.80
N SER A 35 -45.34 -35.88 -18.91
CA SER A 35 -45.06 -34.69 -18.08
C SER A 35 -44.28 -34.99 -16.79
N ASP A 36 -44.26 -36.24 -16.33
CA ASP A 36 -43.58 -36.62 -15.09
C ASP A 36 -42.06 -36.78 -15.28
N GLU A 37 -41.61 -37.16 -16.48
CA GLU A 37 -40.19 -37.35 -16.80
C GLU A 37 -39.43 -36.01 -16.87
N GLU A 38 -40.03 -34.97 -17.48
CA GLU A 38 -39.45 -33.63 -17.52
C GLU A 38 -39.29 -33.00 -16.13
N HIS A 39 -40.23 -33.29 -15.21
CA HIS A 39 -40.17 -32.78 -13.84
C HIS A 39 -39.04 -33.46 -13.04
N PHE A 40 -38.87 -34.78 -13.19
CA PHE A 40 -37.80 -35.51 -12.54
C PHE A 40 -36.41 -35.06 -13.03
N GLU A 41 -36.24 -34.86 -14.34
CA GLU A 41 -34.98 -34.31 -14.88
C GLU A 41 -34.69 -32.90 -14.39
N ALA A 42 -35.73 -32.06 -14.21
CA ALA A 42 -35.57 -30.72 -13.64
C ALA A 42 -35.08 -30.77 -12.18
N LEU A 43 -35.67 -31.66 -11.36
CA LEU A 43 -35.23 -31.88 -9.98
C LEU A 43 -33.81 -32.43 -9.91
N GLN A 44 -33.43 -33.36 -10.80
CA GLN A 44 -32.08 -33.90 -10.84
C GLN A 44 -31.05 -32.83 -11.24
N ARG A 45 -31.39 -31.95 -12.18
CA ARG A 45 -30.55 -30.80 -12.55
C ARG A 45 -30.40 -29.81 -11.39
N ASP A 46 -31.47 -29.51 -10.67
CA ASP A 46 -31.45 -28.60 -9.52
C ASP A 46 -30.57 -29.15 -8.38
N MET A 47 -30.74 -30.43 -8.04
CA MET A 47 -29.92 -31.12 -7.05
C MET A 47 -28.44 -31.19 -7.47
N GLY A 48 -28.16 -31.42 -8.76
CA GLY A 48 -26.81 -31.38 -9.31
C GLY A 48 -26.15 -30.01 -9.15
N GLY A 49 -26.89 -28.93 -9.41
CA GLY A 49 -26.43 -27.55 -9.19
C GLY A 49 -26.11 -27.27 -7.72
N PHE A 50 -26.96 -27.74 -6.81
CA PHE A 50 -26.75 -27.59 -5.36
C PHE A 50 -25.47 -28.29 -4.88
N VAL A 51 -25.27 -29.56 -5.25
CA VAL A 51 -24.07 -30.33 -4.87
C VAL A 51 -22.79 -29.69 -5.44
N GLN A 52 -22.81 -29.27 -6.71
CA GLN A 52 -21.67 -28.55 -7.30
C GLN A 52 -21.39 -27.22 -6.58
N GLY A 53 -22.43 -26.50 -6.16
CA GLY A 53 -22.31 -25.30 -5.34
C GLY A 53 -21.64 -25.56 -3.99
N LEU A 54 -22.02 -26.65 -3.32
CA LEU A 54 -21.40 -27.08 -2.06
C LEU A 54 -19.91 -27.41 -2.24
N ILE A 55 -19.56 -28.18 -3.26
CA ILE A 55 -18.16 -28.54 -3.58
C ILE A 55 -17.33 -27.29 -3.85
N LYS A 56 -17.85 -26.33 -4.62
CA LYS A 56 -17.17 -25.05 -4.89
C LYS A 56 -16.92 -24.26 -3.62
N ARG A 57 -17.89 -24.21 -2.69
CA ARG A 57 -17.72 -23.53 -1.38
C ARG A 57 -16.67 -24.22 -0.52
N MET A 58 -16.68 -25.55 -0.45
CA MET A 58 -15.69 -26.31 0.32
C MET A 58 -14.27 -26.11 -0.21
N LYS A 59 -14.07 -26.17 -1.55
CA LYS A 59 -12.77 -25.91 -2.17
C LYS A 59 -12.27 -24.49 -1.89
N LYS A 60 -13.15 -23.49 -2.02
CA LYS A 60 -12.81 -22.11 -1.70
C LYS A 60 -12.42 -21.95 -0.21
N GLN A 61 -13.10 -22.65 0.69
CA GLN A 61 -12.78 -22.65 2.11
C GLN A 61 -11.41 -23.29 2.38
N GLU A 62 -11.11 -24.43 1.75
CA GLU A 62 -9.81 -25.10 1.82
C GLU A 62 -8.68 -24.20 1.30
N GLU A 63 -8.87 -23.54 0.15
CA GLU A 63 -7.91 -22.57 -0.39
C GLU A 63 -7.65 -21.42 0.60
N THR A 64 -8.69 -20.89 1.25
CA THR A 64 -8.52 -19.84 2.27
C THR A 64 -7.77 -20.33 3.50
N GLU A 65 -7.99 -21.59 3.92
CA GLU A 65 -7.28 -22.19 5.05
C GLU A 65 -5.80 -22.42 4.73
N ILE A 66 -5.48 -22.88 3.52
CA ILE A 66 -4.11 -23.05 3.03
C ILE A 66 -3.38 -21.69 3.02
N LEU A 67 -4.02 -20.64 2.49
CA LEU A 67 -3.45 -19.30 2.46
C LEU A 67 -3.20 -18.75 3.87
N LEU A 68 -4.13 -19.00 4.80
CA LEU A 68 -4.01 -18.57 6.19
C LEU A 68 -2.85 -19.30 6.90
N ARG A 69 -2.72 -20.61 6.72
CA ARG A 69 -1.60 -21.40 7.26
C ARG A 69 -0.25 -20.94 6.70
N ALA A 70 -0.18 -20.71 5.39
CA ALA A 70 1.04 -20.20 4.75
C ALA A 70 1.41 -18.79 5.25
N TRP A 71 0.42 -17.94 5.51
CA TRP A 71 0.64 -16.63 6.11
C TRP A 71 1.14 -16.74 7.56
N SER A 72 0.50 -17.57 8.40
CA SER A 72 0.93 -17.80 9.79
C SER A 72 2.40 -18.27 9.88
N THR A 73 2.78 -19.23 9.04
CA THR A 73 4.15 -19.77 8.99
C THR A 73 5.18 -18.69 8.64
N ARG A 74 4.83 -17.77 7.73
CA ARG A 74 5.70 -16.63 7.38
C ARG A 74 5.83 -15.65 8.54
N CYS A 75 4.75 -15.39 9.28
CA CYS A 75 4.80 -14.54 10.47
C CYS A 75 5.71 -15.13 11.55
N GLU A 76 5.56 -16.42 11.86
CA GLU A 76 6.42 -17.13 12.83
C GLU A 76 7.90 -17.09 12.43
N THR A 77 8.19 -17.28 11.14
CA THR A 77 9.57 -17.20 10.61
C THR A 77 10.16 -15.79 10.78
N LEU A 78 9.36 -14.75 10.49
CA LEU A 78 9.78 -13.36 10.66
C LEU A 78 10.00 -13.01 12.13
N GLU A 79 9.13 -13.45 13.04
CA GLU A 79 9.31 -13.27 14.47
C GLU A 79 10.61 -13.92 14.97
N GLY A 80 10.92 -15.13 14.49
CA GLY A 80 12.20 -15.80 14.77
C GLY A 80 13.42 -15.00 14.29
N GLU A 81 13.37 -14.44 13.08
CA GLU A 81 14.45 -13.59 12.56
C GLU A 81 14.59 -12.28 13.34
N VAL A 82 13.48 -11.66 13.75
CA VAL A 82 13.51 -10.46 14.60
C VAL A 82 14.20 -10.75 15.93
N LEU A 83 13.88 -11.87 16.59
CA LEU A 83 14.53 -12.29 17.83
C LEU A 83 16.02 -12.59 17.62
N ARG A 84 16.38 -13.25 16.51
CA ARG A 84 17.79 -13.51 16.15
C ARG A 84 18.56 -12.21 15.95
N LEU A 85 17.98 -11.23 15.28
CA LEU A 85 18.58 -9.91 15.07
C LEU A 85 18.71 -9.12 16.37
N ASP A 86 17.71 -9.14 17.26
CA ASP A 86 17.78 -8.52 18.59
C ASP A 86 18.97 -9.08 19.40
N LYS A 87 19.16 -10.40 19.38
CA LYS A 87 20.32 -11.04 20.03
C LYS A 87 21.65 -10.55 19.44
N LEU A 88 21.76 -10.44 18.12
CA LEU A 88 22.97 -9.94 17.46
C LEU A 88 23.25 -8.48 17.80
N VAL A 89 22.21 -7.63 17.84
CA VAL A 89 22.35 -6.22 18.25
C VAL A 89 22.89 -6.11 19.67
N LYS A 90 22.32 -6.88 20.62
CA LYS A 90 22.81 -6.92 22.01
C LYS A 90 24.27 -7.39 22.12
N GLN A 91 24.68 -8.35 21.30
CA GLN A 91 26.07 -8.80 21.23
C GLN A 91 27.00 -7.70 20.74
N LEU A 92 26.64 -7.01 19.65
CA LEU A 92 27.42 -5.88 19.12
C LEU A 92 27.53 -4.72 20.12
N GLU A 93 26.46 -4.43 20.86
CA GLU A 93 26.48 -3.42 21.92
C GLU A 93 27.43 -3.81 23.06
N ALA A 94 27.44 -5.08 23.47
CA ALA A 94 28.36 -5.59 24.48
C ALA A 94 29.83 -5.55 24.00
N GLU A 95 30.11 -5.93 22.76
CA GLU A 95 31.45 -5.81 22.16
C GLU A 95 31.92 -4.36 22.07
N LYS A 96 31.02 -3.43 21.69
CA LYS A 96 31.30 -1.99 21.68
C LYS A 96 31.59 -1.46 23.10
N ALA A 97 30.88 -1.93 24.12
CA ALA A 97 31.15 -1.54 25.50
C ALA A 97 32.50 -2.09 26.00
N ALA A 98 32.84 -3.34 25.66
CA ALA A 98 34.11 -3.97 26.03
C ALA A 98 35.31 -3.27 25.36
N THR A 99 35.20 -2.92 24.08
CA THR A 99 36.24 -2.15 23.37
C THR A 99 36.42 -0.76 23.96
N ALA A 100 35.33 -0.05 24.29
CA ALA A 100 35.39 1.24 24.98
C ALA A 100 36.12 1.14 26.34
N ALA A 101 35.79 0.12 27.16
CA ALA A 101 36.46 -0.11 28.44
C ALA A 101 37.96 -0.42 28.27
N ALA A 102 38.34 -1.25 27.30
CA ALA A 102 39.73 -1.58 27.01
C ALA A 102 40.56 -0.36 26.57
N THR A 103 39.95 0.58 25.83
CA THR A 103 40.63 1.83 25.45
C THR A 103 40.84 2.77 26.64
N ALA A 104 39.90 2.83 27.59
CA ALA A 104 40.01 3.67 28.78
C ALA A 104 41.11 3.20 29.75
N SER A 105 41.39 1.90 29.85
CA SER A 105 42.41 1.37 30.78
C SER A 105 43.87 1.62 30.33
N LYS A 106 44.12 1.96 29.06
CA LYS A 106 45.49 2.18 28.54
C LYS A 106 46.00 3.61 28.67
N SER A 107 45.17 4.56 29.08
CA SER A 107 45.55 5.98 29.21
C SER A 107 45.95 6.39 30.64
N SER A 108 46.40 5.47 31.49
CA SER A 108 46.90 5.84 32.83
C SER A 108 48.22 6.60 32.70
N PRO A 109 48.30 7.86 33.17
CA PRO A 109 49.48 8.70 33.00
C PRO A 109 50.52 8.35 34.07
N THR A 110 51.70 7.91 33.64
CA THR A 110 52.89 7.93 34.48
C THR A 110 53.32 9.39 34.66
N SER A 111 52.88 10.01 35.75
CA SER A 111 53.42 11.30 36.20
C SER A 111 54.86 11.11 36.68
N ALA A 112 55.83 11.59 35.90
CA ALA A 112 57.15 11.93 36.41
C ALA A 112 57.29 13.45 36.35
N LEU A 113 57.43 14.02 37.54
CA LEU A 113 57.60 15.42 37.88
C LEU A 113 58.77 16.07 37.13
N HIS A 114 58.56 17.25 36.54
CA HIS A 114 59.57 18.31 36.56
C HIS A 114 58.90 19.68 36.43
N ALA A 115 58.91 20.41 37.56
CA ALA A 115 58.67 21.84 37.61
C ALA A 115 59.91 22.58 37.11
N ARG A 116 59.75 23.61 36.27
CA ARG A 116 60.57 24.83 36.29
C ARG A 116 60.03 25.92 35.36
N SER A 117 60.13 27.13 35.88
CA SER A 117 59.66 28.40 35.38
C SER A 117 60.52 29.01 34.27
N ASP A 118 59.90 30.01 33.63
CA ASP A 118 60.46 31.17 32.93
C ASP A 118 61.21 30.95 31.62
N SER A 119 60.71 31.59 30.54
CA SER A 119 61.43 32.63 29.78
C SER A 119 60.82 32.86 28.40
N GLU A 120 60.71 34.14 28.06
CA GLU A 120 60.17 34.72 26.83
C GLU A 120 60.94 34.36 25.55
N SER A 121 60.24 34.53 24.43
CA SER A 121 60.72 35.10 23.15
C SER A 121 60.77 34.17 21.94
N SER A 122 60.02 34.64 20.94
CA SER A 122 60.38 34.66 19.52
C SER A 122 60.24 33.39 18.68
N SER A 123 59.25 33.47 17.79
CA SER A 123 59.30 33.09 16.38
C SER A 123 59.88 31.72 16.03
N SER A 124 59.02 30.77 15.68
CA SER A 124 59.00 30.18 14.34
C SER A 124 58.04 28.98 14.32
N SER A 125 57.21 28.93 13.27
CA SER A 125 56.84 27.71 12.57
C SER A 125 56.53 26.46 13.42
N THR A 126 55.26 26.31 13.79
CA THR A 126 54.53 25.07 13.47
C THR A 126 53.05 25.39 13.55
N GLN A 127 52.37 25.31 12.42
CA GLN A 127 50.92 25.36 12.37
C GLN A 127 50.41 24.17 13.18
N GLU A 128 49.88 24.48 14.36
CA GLU A 128 49.21 23.52 15.21
C GLU A 128 48.06 22.90 14.43
N THR A 129 48.30 21.68 13.95
CA THR A 129 47.26 20.74 13.58
C THR A 129 46.49 20.42 14.85
N PHE A 130 45.45 21.20 15.11
CA PHE A 130 44.30 20.74 15.87
C PHE A 130 43.90 19.38 15.29
N CYS A 131 44.27 18.31 15.99
CA CYS A 131 43.62 17.03 15.83
C CYS A 131 42.24 17.17 16.46
N VAL A 132 41.36 17.93 15.80
CA VAL A 132 39.95 17.61 15.79
C VAL A 132 39.94 16.15 15.40
N TRP A 133 39.68 15.26 16.36
CA TRP A 133 39.23 13.91 16.06
C TRP A 133 37.95 14.10 15.28
N SER A 134 38.14 14.30 13.97
CA SER A 134 37.14 14.16 12.95
C SER A 134 36.72 12.72 13.12
N GLY A 135 35.64 12.54 13.87
CA GLY A 135 34.81 11.35 13.88
C GLY A 135 34.34 11.13 12.45
N LYS A 136 35.27 10.71 11.59
CA LYS A 136 35.01 9.90 10.43
C LYS A 136 34.54 8.59 11.03
N ALA A 137 33.27 8.58 11.44
CA ALA A 137 32.51 7.35 11.41
C ALA A 137 32.88 6.72 10.07
N TRP A 138 33.61 5.60 10.14
CA TRP A 138 33.87 4.79 8.98
C TRP A 138 32.50 4.29 8.55
N ILE A 139 31.80 5.10 7.76
CA ILE A 139 30.72 4.62 6.92
C ILE A 139 31.46 3.66 6.02
N PRO A 140 31.23 2.33 6.13
CA PRO A 140 31.78 1.40 5.18
C PRO A 140 31.33 1.94 3.83
N LYS A 141 32.28 2.32 2.97
CA LYS A 141 31.98 2.51 1.56
C LYS A 141 31.56 1.13 1.09
N VAL A 142 30.26 0.84 1.21
CA VAL A 142 29.64 -0.28 0.53
C VAL A 142 30.09 -0.10 -0.91
N PRO A 143 30.87 -1.03 -1.48
CA PRO A 143 31.26 -0.92 -2.87
C PRO A 143 29.96 -0.89 -3.66
N VAL A 144 29.62 0.30 -4.15
CA VAL A 144 28.45 0.50 -5.03
C VAL A 144 28.71 -0.43 -6.19
N ASN A 145 27.90 -1.48 -6.29
CA ASN A 145 28.02 -2.43 -7.37
C ASN A 145 27.81 -1.62 -8.66
N PRO A 146 28.74 -1.61 -9.63
CA PRO A 146 28.56 -0.91 -10.91
C PRO A 146 27.31 -1.35 -11.69
N GLN A 147 26.61 -2.39 -11.23
CA GLN A 147 25.35 -2.89 -11.76
C GLN A 147 24.10 -2.30 -11.10
N ASP A 148 24.22 -1.50 -10.03
CA ASP A 148 23.06 -0.81 -9.47
C ASP A 148 22.56 0.22 -10.50
N PRO A 149 21.30 0.09 -10.97
CA PRO A 149 20.79 0.97 -12.01
C PRO A 149 20.84 2.41 -11.51
N ALA A 150 21.56 3.25 -12.27
CA ALA A 150 21.67 4.67 -11.95
C ALA A 150 20.26 5.24 -11.73
N ILE A 151 20.07 5.88 -10.57
CA ILE A 151 18.79 6.47 -10.18
C ILE A 151 18.36 7.45 -11.27
N PRO A 152 17.25 7.19 -11.99
CA PRO A 152 16.80 8.05 -13.07
C PRO A 152 16.61 9.48 -12.57
N GLN A 153 17.17 10.44 -13.30
CA GLN A 153 16.97 11.87 -13.02
C GLN A 153 15.80 12.39 -13.86
N ILE A 154 15.00 13.28 -13.27
CA ILE A 154 13.91 13.93 -13.99
C ILE A 154 14.48 15.00 -14.92
N ASP A 155 14.02 14.99 -16.17
CA ASP A 155 14.28 16.07 -17.12
C ASP A 155 13.33 17.25 -16.82
N PRO A 156 13.84 18.40 -16.34
CA PRO A 156 13.01 19.55 -15.98
C PRO A 156 12.33 20.21 -17.18
N SER A 157 12.75 19.90 -18.42
CA SER A 157 12.12 20.41 -19.64
C SER A 157 10.78 19.70 -19.94
N LYS A 158 10.61 18.48 -19.41
CA LYS A 158 9.43 17.64 -19.65
C LYS A 158 8.48 17.66 -18.45
N SER A 159 7.18 17.73 -18.73
CA SER A 159 6.15 17.53 -17.69
C SER A 159 6.25 16.12 -17.09
N MET A 160 5.77 15.94 -15.85
CA MET A 160 5.84 14.65 -15.15
C MET A 160 5.31 13.45 -15.96
N SER A 161 4.20 13.61 -16.69
CA SER A 161 3.63 12.53 -17.51
C SER A 161 4.42 12.17 -18.77
N LYS A 162 5.43 12.97 -19.15
CA LYS A 162 6.24 12.81 -20.38
C LYS A 162 7.68 12.36 -20.08
N GLN A 163 7.98 12.03 -18.84
CA GLN A 163 9.27 11.41 -18.48
C GLN A 163 9.35 10.00 -19.07
N ASP A 164 10.57 9.50 -19.27
CA ASP A 164 10.82 8.16 -19.82
C ASP A 164 11.74 7.36 -18.89
N PRO A 165 11.19 6.36 -18.17
CA PRO A 165 9.76 6.05 -18.00
C PRO A 165 9.00 7.11 -17.17
N PRO A 166 7.67 7.20 -17.22
CA PRO A 166 6.92 8.14 -16.38
C PRO A 166 6.97 7.72 -14.91
N PRO A 167 6.96 8.66 -13.95
CA PRO A 167 6.87 8.35 -12.52
C PRO A 167 5.49 7.77 -12.18
N CYS A 168 5.46 6.79 -11.28
CA CYS A 168 4.22 6.13 -10.87
C CYS A 168 3.41 6.96 -9.88
N ASN A 169 2.23 7.43 -10.26
CA ASN A 169 1.36 8.19 -9.35
C ASN A 169 1.02 7.42 -8.07
N SER A 170 0.68 6.13 -8.14
CA SER A 170 0.30 5.35 -6.94
C SER A 170 1.46 5.24 -5.95
N HIS A 171 2.67 4.93 -6.44
CA HIS A 171 3.85 4.82 -5.59
C HIS A 171 4.16 6.13 -4.85
N TYR A 172 4.19 7.25 -5.59
CA TYR A 172 4.63 8.53 -5.03
C TYR A 172 3.53 9.30 -4.26
N LEU A 173 2.26 9.14 -4.63
CA LEU A 173 1.16 9.88 -4.01
C LEU A 173 0.42 9.07 -2.93
N ALA A 174 0.25 7.75 -3.12
CA ALA A 174 -0.42 6.87 -2.16
C ALA A 174 0.56 6.11 -1.25
N GLY A 175 1.88 6.28 -1.45
CA GLY A 175 2.92 5.64 -0.64
C GLY A 175 3.22 4.19 -1.03
N GLY A 176 2.59 3.66 -2.09
CA GLY A 176 2.79 2.29 -2.53
C GLY A 176 2.15 1.98 -3.89
N CYS A 177 2.73 1.04 -4.62
CA CYS A 177 2.14 0.51 -5.86
C CYS A 177 1.96 -1.00 -5.71
N SER A 178 0.73 -1.49 -5.88
CA SER A 178 0.39 -2.91 -5.79
C SER A 178 0.68 -3.71 -7.07
N VAL A 179 1.13 -3.05 -8.15
CA VAL A 179 1.38 -3.68 -9.44
C VAL A 179 2.79 -4.28 -9.47
N PRO A 180 2.96 -5.61 -9.55
CA PRO A 180 4.27 -6.26 -9.42
C PRO A 180 5.23 -5.94 -10.57
N ARG A 181 4.72 -5.66 -11.76
CA ARG A 181 5.50 -5.23 -12.94
C ARG A 181 4.98 -3.89 -13.44
N CYS A 182 5.07 -2.87 -12.60
CA CYS A 182 4.64 -1.53 -12.95
C CYS A 182 5.47 -1.00 -14.12
N LYS A 183 4.79 -0.51 -15.17
CA LYS A 183 5.44 0.12 -16.34
C LYS A 183 5.99 1.52 -16.06
N PHE A 184 5.66 2.07 -14.90
CA PHE A 184 6.08 3.39 -14.43
C PHE A 184 7.23 3.24 -13.44
N SER A 185 8.14 4.22 -13.40
CA SER A 185 9.28 4.15 -12.49
C SER A 185 8.88 4.47 -11.05
N HIS A 186 9.48 3.71 -10.13
CA HIS A 186 9.43 3.90 -8.67
C HIS A 186 10.77 4.43 -8.13
N LEU A 187 11.75 4.70 -9.00
CA LEU A 187 13.13 4.99 -8.60
C LEU A 187 13.49 6.48 -8.60
N TYR A 188 12.67 7.33 -9.22
CA TYR A 188 12.91 8.78 -9.21
C TYR A 188 12.96 9.36 -7.79
N LYS A 189 13.88 10.31 -7.59
CA LYS A 189 13.91 11.20 -6.43
C LYS A 189 13.15 12.48 -6.76
N LEU A 190 11.90 12.56 -6.31
CA LEU A 190 11.02 13.69 -6.60
C LEU A 190 11.18 14.80 -5.56
N THR A 191 11.19 16.05 -6.02
CA THR A 191 11.08 17.21 -5.13
C THR A 191 9.63 17.41 -4.69
N PRO A 192 9.38 18.12 -3.57
CA PRO A 192 8.02 18.44 -3.12
C PRO A 192 7.19 19.17 -4.19
N THR A 193 7.83 20.05 -4.97
CA THR A 193 7.18 20.78 -6.07
C THR A 193 6.74 19.84 -7.19
N GLN A 194 7.57 18.85 -7.53
CA GLN A 194 7.23 17.83 -8.54
C GLN A 194 6.12 16.90 -8.05
N LEU A 195 6.12 16.53 -6.76
CA LEU A 195 5.02 15.77 -6.15
C LEU A 195 3.70 16.53 -6.23
N GLU A 196 3.70 17.85 -6.00
CA GLU A 196 2.50 18.67 -6.14
C GLU A 196 2.02 18.80 -7.60
N GLU A 197 2.95 18.86 -8.56
CA GLU A 197 2.59 18.76 -9.98
C GLU A 197 1.95 17.42 -10.32
N MET A 198 2.51 16.31 -9.83
CA MET A 198 1.91 14.99 -9.98
C MET A 198 0.52 14.91 -9.35
N ARG A 199 0.33 15.48 -8.15
CA ARG A 199 -0.97 15.53 -7.46
C ARG A 199 -2.01 16.28 -8.30
N ARG A 200 -1.66 17.45 -8.84
CA ARG A 200 -2.54 18.20 -9.75
C ARG A 200 -2.86 17.41 -11.03
N GLY A 201 -1.90 16.68 -11.58
CA GLY A 201 -2.11 15.80 -12.73
C GLY A 201 -3.02 14.60 -12.42
N ALA A 202 -2.86 14.00 -11.24
CA ALA A 202 -3.62 12.83 -10.80
C ALA A 202 -5.14 13.11 -10.68
N LEU A 203 -5.53 14.34 -10.36
CA LEU A 203 -6.93 14.78 -10.35
C LEU A 203 -7.63 14.69 -11.71
N PHE A 204 -6.90 14.63 -12.82
CA PHE A 204 -7.48 14.42 -14.15
C PHE A 204 -7.75 12.95 -14.47
N HIS A 205 -7.27 12.01 -13.64
CA HIS A 205 -7.57 10.59 -13.76
C HIS A 205 -8.71 10.21 -12.81
N LEU A 206 -9.73 9.54 -13.35
CA LEU A 206 -10.89 9.10 -12.59
C LEU A 206 -10.49 8.10 -11.50
N CYS A 207 -10.96 8.31 -10.27
CA CYS A 207 -10.82 7.32 -9.19
C CYS A 207 -11.48 5.99 -9.55
N ASN A 208 -10.84 4.87 -9.22
CA ASN A 208 -11.35 3.53 -9.54
C ASN A 208 -12.67 3.20 -8.83
N SER A 209 -12.86 3.59 -7.56
CA SER A 209 -14.13 3.36 -6.85
C SER A 209 -15.28 4.10 -7.54
N VAL A 210 -15.05 5.38 -7.85
CA VAL A 210 -16.05 6.20 -8.54
C VAL A 210 -16.31 5.69 -9.96
N LYS A 211 -15.28 5.21 -10.65
CA LYS A 211 -15.42 4.53 -11.95
C LYS A 211 -16.32 3.29 -11.87
N GLN A 212 -16.32 2.58 -10.76
CA GLN A 212 -17.18 1.42 -10.49
C GLN A 212 -18.58 1.81 -9.96
N GLY A 213 -18.86 3.11 -9.79
CA GLY A 213 -20.11 3.60 -9.21
C GLY A 213 -20.20 3.44 -7.69
N ILE A 214 -19.07 3.20 -7.01
CA ILE A 214 -18.99 3.03 -5.56
C ILE A 214 -18.43 4.32 -4.94
N PRO A 215 -19.00 4.81 -3.82
CA PRO A 215 -18.41 5.96 -3.11
C PRO A 215 -16.98 5.63 -2.68
N CYS A 216 -16.06 6.57 -2.91
CA CYS A 216 -14.69 6.43 -2.44
C CYS A 216 -14.62 6.82 -0.96
N GLU A 217 -14.26 5.87 -0.08
CA GLU A 217 -14.10 6.09 1.36
C GLU A 217 -12.73 6.68 1.73
N ASP A 218 -11.78 6.68 0.80
CA ASP A 218 -10.44 7.22 1.02
C ASP A 218 -10.44 8.74 0.96
N ILE A 219 -10.35 9.36 2.13
CA ILE A 219 -10.24 10.82 2.32
C ILE A 219 -8.93 11.35 1.71
N THR A 220 -7.92 10.50 1.61
CA THR A 220 -6.59 10.83 1.07
C THR A 220 -6.42 10.45 -0.41
N CYS A 221 -7.51 10.07 -1.08
CA CYS A 221 -7.49 9.67 -2.49
C CYS A 221 -6.88 10.78 -3.35
N CYS A 222 -5.81 10.45 -4.08
CA CYS A 222 -5.12 11.40 -4.94
C CYS A 222 -5.74 11.55 -6.34
N TYR A 223 -6.73 10.73 -6.67
CA TYR A 223 -7.39 10.71 -7.99
C TYR A 223 -8.63 11.60 -8.02
N GLY A 224 -9.09 11.95 -9.23
CA GLY A 224 -10.25 12.81 -9.41
C GLY A 224 -11.57 12.11 -9.10
N HIS A 225 -12.37 12.71 -8.21
CA HIS A 225 -13.79 12.37 -8.01
C HIS A 225 -14.72 13.24 -8.84
N THR A 226 -14.27 14.46 -9.17
CA THR A 226 -14.99 15.47 -9.96
C THR A 226 -14.10 15.98 -11.08
N CYS A 227 -14.67 16.38 -12.21
CA CYS A 227 -13.89 16.94 -13.31
C CYS A 227 -13.23 18.27 -12.87
N PRO A 228 -11.90 18.44 -12.97
CA PRO A 228 -11.24 19.70 -12.58
C PRO A 228 -11.68 20.92 -13.40
N ARG A 229 -12.36 20.69 -14.54
CA ARG A 229 -12.92 21.73 -15.40
C ARG A 229 -14.39 22.05 -15.07
N GLY A 230 -15.04 21.25 -14.22
CA GLY A 230 -16.44 21.38 -13.85
C GLY A 230 -17.40 21.36 -15.04
N SER A 231 -18.55 22.00 -14.91
CA SER A 231 -19.60 22.06 -15.92
C SER A 231 -19.18 22.75 -17.22
N ALA A 232 -18.08 23.51 -17.21
CA ALA A 232 -17.50 24.15 -18.39
C ALA A 232 -16.61 23.21 -19.23
N CYS A 233 -16.52 21.92 -18.88
CA CYS A 233 -15.72 20.96 -19.64
C CYS A 233 -16.33 20.64 -21.02
N GLY A 234 -15.87 21.32 -22.07
CA GLY A 234 -16.30 21.06 -23.45
C GLY A 234 -15.60 19.87 -24.15
N ARG A 235 -15.06 18.88 -23.41
CA ARG A 235 -14.40 17.72 -24.04
C ARG A 235 -15.42 16.63 -24.31
N ASN A 236 -15.62 16.28 -25.59
CA ASN A 236 -16.56 15.24 -26.02
C ASN A 236 -16.27 13.85 -25.40
N ASN A 237 -14.99 13.55 -25.14
CA ASN A 237 -14.54 12.29 -24.53
C ASN A 237 -13.87 12.54 -23.16
N CYS A 238 -14.56 13.27 -22.28
CA CYS A 238 -14.09 13.44 -20.91
C CYS A 238 -14.16 12.10 -20.16
N ALA A 239 -13.18 11.81 -19.32
CA ALA A 239 -13.18 10.58 -18.51
C ALA A 239 -14.19 10.61 -17.35
N PHE A 240 -14.86 11.74 -17.14
CA PHE A 240 -15.82 11.98 -16.06
C PHE A 240 -17.25 12.00 -16.61
N ASN A 241 -18.22 11.49 -15.85
CA ASN A 241 -19.64 11.48 -16.21
C ASN A 241 -20.31 12.84 -15.92
N ASP A 242 -21.56 13.04 -16.36
CA ASP A 242 -22.27 14.31 -16.20
C ASP A 242 -22.44 14.77 -14.75
N GLU A 243 -22.69 13.84 -13.82
CA GLU A 243 -22.80 14.15 -12.39
C GLU A 243 -21.49 14.73 -11.83
N GLN A 244 -20.36 14.18 -12.29
CA GLN A 244 -19.01 14.60 -11.89
C GLN A 244 -18.59 15.93 -12.51
N HIS A 245 -19.35 16.44 -13.48
CA HIS A 245 -19.24 17.80 -14.00
C HIS A 245 -20.16 18.79 -13.27
N LYS A 246 -21.27 18.32 -12.67
CA LYS A 246 -22.24 19.15 -11.94
C LYS A 246 -21.80 19.46 -10.51
N SER A 247 -21.11 18.52 -9.87
CA SER A 247 -20.53 18.73 -8.55
C SER A 247 -19.45 19.82 -8.61
N PRO A 248 -19.53 20.90 -7.82
CA PRO A 248 -18.46 21.87 -7.75
C PRO A 248 -17.17 21.16 -7.31
N PRO A 249 -16.01 21.45 -7.91
CA PRO A 249 -14.75 20.92 -7.41
C PRO A 249 -14.64 21.34 -5.95
N THR A 250 -14.45 20.37 -5.05
CA THR A 250 -14.26 20.61 -3.61
C THR A 250 -13.25 21.74 -3.47
N ALA A 251 -13.65 22.85 -2.86
CA ALA A 251 -13.10 24.20 -3.08
C ALA A 251 -11.63 24.43 -2.64
N ALA A 252 -10.84 23.38 -2.41
CA ALA A 252 -9.48 23.46 -1.89
C ALA A 252 -8.38 23.65 -2.97
N ALA A 253 -8.67 23.60 -4.27
CA ALA A 253 -7.61 23.56 -5.29
C ALA A 253 -7.93 24.31 -6.58
N ARG A 254 -8.20 25.62 -6.51
CA ARG A 254 -8.11 26.49 -7.70
C ARG A 254 -6.67 27.02 -7.84
N PRO A 255 -5.81 26.44 -8.70
CA PRO A 255 -4.62 27.14 -9.14
C PRO A 255 -5.07 28.32 -10.01
N SER A 256 -4.55 29.51 -9.69
CA SER A 256 -4.80 30.76 -10.41
C SER A 256 -4.61 30.55 -11.92
N PRO A 257 -5.46 31.13 -12.78
CA PRO A 257 -5.27 31.04 -14.22
C PRO A 257 -3.91 31.64 -14.57
N ARG A 258 -3.01 30.82 -15.13
CA ARG A 258 -1.78 31.32 -15.76
C ARG A 258 -2.21 32.20 -16.93
N ARG A 259 -2.05 33.51 -16.79
CA ARG A 259 -2.08 34.44 -17.94
C ARG A 259 -0.97 34.00 -18.89
N ARG A 260 -1.36 33.75 -20.14
CA ARG A 260 -0.44 33.56 -21.27
C ARG A 260 0.19 34.88 -21.64
#